data_AF-A0A358CWH0-F1
#
_entry.id   AF-A0A358CWH0-F1
#
_cell.length_a   1.000
_cell.length_b   1.000
_cell.length_c   1.000
_cell.angle_alpha   90.00
_cell.angle_beta   90.00
_cell.angle_gamma   90.00
#
_symmetry.space_group_name_H-M   'P 1'
#
loop_
_entity.id
_entity.type
_entity.pdbx_description
1 polymer ?
#
loop_
_entity_poly.entity_id
_entity_poly.type
_entity_poly.pdbx_seq_one_letter_code
_entity_poly.pdbx_strand_id
1 'polypeptide(L)'
;MRYILIYDISGMYCNLDYEFIRPYDYSSSELVSGQEFDRAYGNSVDQIANFAFASIPGHPFWKDVLNDLQQNPTQAFSCLDVCGLTGPDLLSRVYQENSQRYDHVTLEPRRVFHPFRMRGKNERQILLNNGTTIGVYHDSGSWRKRWTLTYLKEKLRKLLIN
;
A
#
# COMPACT_ATOMS: atom_id res chain seq x y z
N MET A 1 9.27 -11.47 0.38
CA MET A 1 8.17 -12.45 0.16
C MET A 1 7.13 -11.96 -0.83
N ARG A 2 6.37 -10.87 -0.57
CA ARG A 2 5.28 -10.43 -1.46
C ARG A 2 5.68 -10.25 -2.94
N TYR A 3 6.89 -9.73 -3.20
CA TYR A 3 7.41 -9.53 -4.56
C TYR A 3 7.79 -10.83 -5.26
N ILE A 4 8.24 -11.85 -4.51
CA ILE A 4 8.52 -13.17 -5.07
C ILE A 4 7.20 -13.85 -5.43
N LEU A 5 6.21 -13.78 -4.53
CA LEU A 5 4.90 -14.39 -4.75
C LEU A 5 4.20 -13.80 -5.98
N ILE A 6 4.17 -12.47 -6.12
CA ILE A 6 3.51 -11.84 -7.27
C ILE A 6 4.28 -12.08 -8.58
N TYR A 7 5.61 -12.18 -8.54
CA TYR A 7 6.41 -12.48 -9.72
C TYR A 7 6.19 -13.91 -10.23
N ASP A 8 6.13 -14.88 -9.32
CA ASP A 8 6.09 -16.30 -9.65
C ASP A 8 4.65 -16.83 -9.81
N ILE A 9 3.76 -16.52 -8.86
CA ILE A 9 2.39 -17.05 -8.82
C ILE A 9 1.40 -16.14 -9.56
N SER A 10 1.68 -14.83 -9.63
CA SER A 10 0.78 -13.79 -10.16
C SER A 10 -0.51 -13.59 -9.35
N GLY A 11 -1.45 -12.84 -9.92
CA GLY A 11 -2.77 -12.59 -9.33
C GLY A 11 -2.78 -11.27 -8.57
N MET A 12 -3.37 -11.27 -7.38
CA MET A 12 -3.49 -10.09 -6.53
C MET A 12 -2.90 -10.35 -5.15
N TYR A 13 -2.05 -9.43 -4.70
CA TYR A 13 -1.57 -9.36 -3.33
C TYR A 13 -2.33 -8.24 -2.60
N CYS A 14 -2.71 -8.50 -1.35
CA CYS A 14 -3.17 -7.48 -0.42
C CYS A 14 -2.68 -7.78 1.00
N ASN A 15 -2.44 -6.73 1.78
CA ASN A 15 -2.21 -6.86 3.21
C ASN A 15 -3.47 -7.44 3.90
N LEU A 16 -3.28 -8.11 5.05
CA LEU A 16 -4.39 -8.75 5.77
C LEU A 16 -5.39 -7.76 6.37
N ASP A 17 -4.96 -6.53 6.58
CA ASP A 17 -5.74 -5.39 7.05
C ASP A 17 -6.17 -4.48 5.88
N TYR A 18 -6.37 -5.08 4.71
CA TYR A 18 -6.97 -4.43 3.55
C TYR A 18 -8.43 -4.88 3.38
N GLU A 19 -9.37 -3.93 3.27
CA GLU A 19 -10.80 -4.18 3.05
C GLU A 19 -11.18 -3.76 1.63
N PHE A 20 -11.65 -4.70 0.80
CA PHE A 20 -12.35 -4.36 -0.44
C PHE A 20 -13.80 -3.98 -0.13
N ILE A 21 -14.20 -2.78 -0.55
CA ILE A 21 -15.58 -2.28 -0.40
C ILE A 21 -16.35 -2.28 -1.73
N ARG A 22 -15.66 -2.49 -2.85
CA ARG A 22 -16.22 -2.65 -4.20
C ARG A 22 -15.39 -3.65 -5.02
N PRO A 23 -16.00 -4.31 -6.03
CA PRO A 23 -15.24 -5.11 -6.98
C PRO A 23 -14.34 -4.21 -7.83
N TYR A 24 -13.22 -4.76 -8.28
CA TYR A 24 -12.27 -4.08 -9.16
C TYR A 24 -11.84 -5.01 -10.27
N ASP A 25 -12.00 -4.55 -11.50
CA ASP A 25 -11.58 -5.26 -12.70
C ASP A 25 -10.24 -4.70 -13.17
N TYR A 26 -9.23 -5.55 -13.18
CA TYR A 26 -7.87 -5.24 -13.62
C TYR A 26 -7.47 -6.05 -14.85
N SER A 27 -8.44 -6.65 -15.55
CA SER A 27 -8.18 -7.52 -16.71
C SER A 27 -7.49 -6.83 -17.88
N SER A 28 -7.57 -5.49 -17.97
CA SER A 28 -6.92 -4.69 -19.02
C SER A 28 -5.46 -4.31 -18.71
N SER A 29 -4.93 -4.71 -17.56
CA SER A 29 -3.64 -4.22 -17.05
C SER A 29 -2.70 -5.39 -16.77
N GLU A 30 -1.42 -5.23 -17.11
CA GLU A 30 -0.39 -6.24 -16.79
C GLU A 30 0.15 -6.07 -15.36
N LEU A 31 0.09 -4.84 -14.86
CA LEU A 31 0.39 -4.50 -13.48
C LEU A 31 -0.55 -3.40 -13.02
N VAL A 32 -1.15 -3.61 -11.84
CA VAL A 32 -1.92 -2.60 -11.13
C VAL A 32 -1.33 -2.38 -9.75
N SER A 33 -1.14 -1.13 -9.39
CA SER A 33 -0.94 -0.72 -7.99
C SER A 33 -1.65 0.60 -7.72
N GLY A 34 -1.74 0.98 -6.45
CA GLY A 34 -2.20 2.31 -6.04
C GLY A 34 -1.05 3.25 -5.75
N GLN A 35 -1.37 4.54 -5.68
CA GLN A 35 -0.49 5.51 -5.03
C GLN A 35 -0.78 5.59 -3.52
N GLU A 36 0.28 5.51 -2.71
CA GLU A 36 0.22 5.81 -1.28
C GLU A 36 0.31 7.32 -1.02
N PHE A 37 1.17 8.00 -1.77
CA PHE A 37 1.25 9.45 -1.87
C PHE A 37 1.07 9.89 -3.32
N ASP A 38 0.35 10.98 -3.50
CA ASP A 38 -0.06 11.47 -4.81
C ASP A 38 0.02 13.01 -4.83
N ARG A 39 0.90 13.55 -5.69
CA ARG A 39 1.12 15.00 -5.82
C ARG A 39 -0.14 15.72 -6.27
N ALA A 40 -1.01 15.08 -7.05
CA ALA A 40 -2.28 15.66 -7.47
C ALA A 40 -3.22 15.90 -6.28
N TYR A 41 -2.96 15.30 -5.12
CA TYR A 41 -3.73 15.46 -3.88
C TYR A 41 -2.91 16.11 -2.76
N GLY A 42 -1.87 16.86 -3.11
CA GLY A 42 -1.13 17.72 -2.18
C GLY A 42 -0.02 17.01 -1.39
N ASN A 43 0.38 15.79 -1.78
CA ASN A 43 1.63 15.20 -1.27
C ASN A 43 2.85 15.82 -1.98
N SER A 44 4.02 15.76 -1.34
CA SER A 44 5.28 16.26 -1.91
C SER A 44 5.87 15.34 -2.99
N VAL A 45 5.47 14.06 -2.99
CA VAL A 45 5.99 13.01 -3.86
C VAL A 45 4.86 12.08 -4.30
N ASP A 46 5.02 11.50 -5.48
CA ASP A 46 4.25 10.32 -5.89
C ASP A 46 4.96 9.09 -5.33
N GLN A 47 4.21 8.21 -4.69
CA GLN A 47 4.75 7.00 -4.08
C GLN A 47 3.83 5.83 -4.36
N ILE A 48 4.35 4.75 -4.93
CA ILE A 48 3.62 3.52 -5.21
C ILE A 48 3.39 2.77 -3.90
N ALA A 49 2.14 2.40 -3.68
CA ALA A 49 1.72 1.58 -2.55
C ALA A 49 2.30 0.17 -2.64
N ASN A 50 2.65 -0.39 -1.48
CA ASN A 50 3.03 -1.79 -1.38
C ASN A 50 1.97 -2.68 -0.70
N PHE A 51 0.81 -2.13 -0.32
CA PHE A 51 -0.21 -2.86 0.48
C PHE A 51 -1.26 -3.58 -0.36
N ALA A 52 -1.46 -3.22 -1.63
CA ALA A 52 -2.38 -3.90 -2.55
C ALA A 52 -1.92 -3.67 -3.99
N PHE A 53 -1.73 -4.75 -4.75
CA PHE A 53 -1.33 -4.71 -6.15
C PHE A 53 -1.66 -6.04 -6.85
N ALA A 54 -1.83 -5.99 -8.16
CA ALA A 54 -2.04 -7.16 -9.01
C ALA A 54 -1.06 -7.14 -10.18
N SER A 55 -0.70 -8.32 -10.68
CA SER A 55 0.18 -8.41 -11.84
C SER A 55 0.12 -9.77 -12.50
N ILE A 56 0.45 -9.81 -13.79
CA ILE A 56 0.74 -11.03 -14.54
C ILE A 56 2.03 -11.71 -14.01
N PRO A 57 2.18 -13.03 -14.17
CA PRO A 57 3.42 -13.69 -13.78
C PRO A 57 4.57 -13.19 -14.66
N GLY A 58 5.76 -13.06 -14.08
CA GLY A 58 6.96 -12.69 -14.81
C GLY A 58 7.08 -11.21 -15.20
N HIS A 59 6.18 -10.33 -14.76
CA HIS A 59 6.21 -8.92 -15.17
C HIS A 59 7.57 -8.25 -14.87
N PRO A 60 8.18 -7.51 -15.83
CA PRO A 60 9.55 -6.99 -15.70
C PRO A 60 9.80 -6.14 -14.46
N PHE A 61 8.79 -5.37 -14.03
CA PHE A 61 8.89 -4.55 -12.81
C PHE A 61 9.29 -5.37 -11.58
N TRP A 62 8.65 -6.51 -11.34
CA TRP A 62 8.97 -7.33 -10.16
C TRP A 62 10.34 -7.98 -10.28
N LYS A 63 10.77 -8.34 -11.50
CA LYS A 63 12.14 -8.81 -11.73
C LYS A 63 13.16 -7.74 -11.37
N ASP A 64 12.93 -6.50 -11.80
CA ASP A 64 13.82 -5.37 -11.50
C ASP A 64 13.83 -5.07 -9.99
N VAL A 65 12.67 -5.15 -9.30
CA VAL A 65 12.59 -5.05 -7.83
C VAL A 65 13.39 -6.16 -7.13
N LEU A 66 13.25 -7.40 -7.59
CA LEU A 66 13.97 -8.55 -7.00
C LEU A 66 15.48 -8.46 -7.24
N ASN A 67 15.89 -8.03 -8.45
CA ASN A 67 17.29 -7.79 -8.77
C ASN A 67 17.88 -6.68 -7.90
N ASP A 68 17.15 -5.58 -7.70
CA ASP A 68 17.58 -4.47 -6.85
C ASP A 68 17.80 -4.94 -5.40
N LEU A 69 16.88 -5.73 -4.86
CA LEU A 69 17.01 -6.32 -3.52
C LEU A 69 18.21 -7.28 -3.39
N GLN A 70 18.55 -8.01 -4.46
CA GLN A 70 19.71 -8.90 -4.48
C GLN A 70 21.03 -8.14 -4.58
N GLN A 71 21.08 -7.08 -5.39
CA GLN A 71 22.27 -6.28 -5.61
C GLN A 71 22.56 -5.30 -4.47
N ASN A 72 21.51 -4.83 -3.79
CA ASN A 72 21.57 -3.91 -2.67
C ASN A 72 21.04 -4.58 -1.40
N PRO A 73 21.73 -5.61 -0.86
CA PRO A 73 21.26 -6.34 0.30
C PRO A 73 21.09 -5.39 1.49
N THR A 74 19.85 -5.32 1.95
CA THR A 74 19.38 -4.28 2.86
C THR A 74 19.80 -4.56 4.31
N GLN A 75 20.58 -3.67 4.92
CA GLN A 75 20.80 -3.65 6.37
C GLN A 75 19.87 -2.60 7.00
N ALA A 76 18.91 -3.06 7.80
CA ALA A 76 18.03 -2.17 8.55
C ALA A 76 18.67 -1.87 9.91
N PHE A 77 18.89 -0.59 10.19
CA PHE A 77 19.34 -0.08 11.48
C PHE A 77 18.18 0.53 12.28
N SER A 78 17.08 0.84 11.61
CA SER A 78 15.84 1.34 12.19
C SER A 78 14.59 0.77 11.51
N CYS A 79 13.44 0.90 12.15
CA CYS A 79 12.15 0.53 11.55
C CYS A 79 11.75 1.44 10.38
N LEU A 80 12.28 2.66 10.30
CA LEU A 80 12.00 3.59 9.20
C LEU A 80 12.73 3.16 7.92
N ASP A 81 13.87 2.49 8.06
CA ASP A 81 14.65 2.01 6.93
C ASP A 81 13.85 1.01 6.10
N VAL A 82 12.92 0.28 6.73
CA VAL A 82 12.07 -0.73 6.06
C VAL A 82 11.32 -0.15 4.86
N CYS A 83 10.88 1.12 4.94
CA CYS A 83 10.21 1.81 3.83
C CYS A 83 11.12 1.92 2.60
N GLY A 84 12.37 2.33 2.81
CA GLY A 84 13.42 2.43 1.78
C GLY A 84 13.91 1.07 1.27
N LEU A 85 14.00 0.10 2.17
CA LEU A 85 14.65 -1.19 1.91
C LEU A 85 13.73 -2.17 1.20
N THR A 86 12.45 -2.24 1.58
CA THR A 86 11.50 -3.22 1.02
C THR A 86 10.11 -2.65 0.80
N GLY A 87 9.93 -1.36 1.10
CA GLY A 87 8.63 -0.71 1.18
C GLY A 87 8.25 0.10 -0.07
N PRO A 88 7.34 1.07 0.11
CA PRO A 88 6.85 1.94 -0.96
C PRO A 88 7.95 2.73 -1.68
N ASP A 89 9.01 3.14 -0.97
CA ASP A 89 10.11 3.90 -1.57
C ASP A 89 10.92 3.07 -2.56
N LEU A 90 11.18 1.80 -2.25
CA LEU A 90 11.83 0.85 -3.17
C LEU A 90 11.02 0.74 -4.47
N LEU A 91 9.72 0.46 -4.35
CA LEU A 91 8.85 0.29 -5.51
C LEU A 91 8.79 1.54 -6.37
N SER A 92 8.67 2.70 -5.73
CA SER A 92 8.61 4.00 -6.41
C SER A 92 9.89 4.30 -7.16
N ARG A 93 11.05 4.07 -6.54
CA ARG A 93 12.36 4.28 -7.16
C ARG A 93 12.56 3.37 -8.37
N VAL A 94 12.40 2.05 -8.19
CA VAL A 94 12.58 1.06 -9.28
C VAL A 94 11.60 1.34 -10.42
N TYR A 95 10.38 1.75 -10.11
CA TYR A 95 9.40 2.14 -11.12
C TYR A 95 9.86 3.38 -11.89
N GLN A 96 10.23 4.45 -11.17
CA GLN A 96 10.62 5.72 -11.78
C GLN A 96 11.83 5.56 -12.70
N GLU A 97 12.84 4.79 -12.28
CA GLU A 97 14.08 4.55 -13.02
C GLU A 97 13.86 3.75 -14.32
N ASN A 98 12.82 2.92 -14.37
CA ASN A 98 12.63 1.93 -15.45
C ASN A 98 11.26 2.03 -16.14
N SER A 99 10.43 3.02 -15.79
CA SER A 99 9.02 3.14 -16.22
C SER A 99 8.78 2.97 -17.72
N GLN A 100 9.74 3.40 -18.54
CA GLN A 100 9.68 3.29 -20.01
C GLN A 100 9.75 1.84 -20.52
N ARG A 101 10.10 0.87 -19.68
CA ARG A 101 10.20 -0.56 -20.00
C ARG A 101 8.96 -1.36 -19.61
N TYR A 102 7.99 -0.73 -18.95
CA TYR A 102 6.82 -1.43 -18.42
C TYR A 102 5.59 -1.06 -19.22
N ASP A 103 5.03 -2.05 -19.90
CA ASP A 103 3.82 -1.88 -20.69
C ASP A 103 2.58 -2.11 -19.83
N HIS A 104 1.46 -1.49 -20.21
CA HIS A 104 0.14 -1.74 -19.61
C HIS A 104 0.09 -1.64 -18.07
N VAL A 105 0.89 -0.74 -17.49
CA VAL A 105 0.87 -0.43 -16.06
C VAL A 105 -0.25 0.56 -15.73
N THR A 106 -1.08 0.21 -14.75
CA THR A 106 -2.06 1.12 -14.16
C THR A 106 -1.64 1.48 -12.74
N LEU A 107 -1.35 2.77 -12.52
CA LEU A 107 -1.20 3.34 -11.19
C LEU A 107 -2.46 4.11 -10.84
N GLU A 108 -3.30 3.50 -10.01
CA GLU A 108 -4.53 4.12 -9.57
C GLU A 108 -4.25 5.28 -8.61
N PRO A 109 -4.98 6.40 -8.73
CA PRO A 109 -4.89 7.51 -7.79
C PRO A 109 -5.12 7.02 -6.37
N ARG A 110 -4.51 7.70 -5.40
CA ARG A 110 -4.56 7.31 -3.98
C ARG A 110 -5.98 6.99 -3.48
N ARG A 111 -6.97 7.79 -3.87
CA ARG A 111 -8.38 7.65 -3.44
C ARG A 111 -9.05 6.32 -3.82
N VAL A 112 -8.50 5.60 -4.80
CA VAL A 112 -9.05 4.33 -5.30
C VAL A 112 -8.73 3.21 -4.32
N PHE A 113 -7.45 3.00 -4.00
CA PHE A 113 -7.04 1.89 -3.12
C PHE A 113 -6.72 2.29 -1.67
N HIS A 114 -6.51 3.57 -1.39
CA HIS A 114 -6.21 4.05 -0.04
C HIS A 114 -6.63 5.51 0.15
N PRO A 115 -7.95 5.78 0.16
CA PRO A 115 -8.42 7.09 0.58
C PRO A 115 -7.94 7.36 2.01
N PHE A 116 -7.83 8.64 2.37
CA PHE A 116 -7.43 9.15 3.69
C PHE A 116 -7.78 8.25 4.89
N ARG A 117 -6.96 8.29 5.94
CA ARG A 117 -7.11 7.45 7.14
C ARG A 117 -8.55 7.42 7.65
N MET A 118 -9.17 6.24 7.63
CA MET A 118 -10.50 6.02 8.24
C MET A 118 -10.42 6.12 9.78
N ARG A 119 -11.09 7.10 10.37
CA ARG A 119 -11.15 7.37 11.81
C ARG A 119 -12.54 7.16 12.41
N GLY A 120 -13.55 6.78 11.62
CA GLY A 120 -14.89 6.48 12.15
C GLY A 120 -15.95 6.09 11.11
N LYS A 121 -17.18 5.88 11.62
CA LYS A 121 -18.33 5.41 10.82
C LYS A 121 -18.74 6.39 9.70
N ASN A 122 -18.69 7.70 9.97
CA ASN A 122 -19.07 8.72 9.00
C ASN A 122 -18.14 8.70 7.77
N GLU A 123 -16.84 8.57 7.99
CA GLU A 123 -15.85 8.48 6.92
C GLU A 123 -16.05 7.21 6.08
N ARG A 124 -16.34 6.07 6.71
CA ARG A 124 -16.66 4.85 5.97
C ARG A 124 -17.88 5.04 5.06
N GLN A 125 -18.93 5.70 5.55
CA GLN A 125 -20.12 5.98 4.74
C GLN A 125 -19.79 6.90 3.55
N ILE A 126 -18.91 7.89 3.72
CA ILE A 126 -18.43 8.75 2.64
C ILE A 126 -17.74 7.90 1.56
N LEU A 127 -16.86 6.98 1.94
CA LEU A 127 -16.18 6.10 0.99
C LEU A 127 -17.15 5.14 0.27
N LEU A 128 -18.15 4.62 0.98
CA LEU A 128 -19.23 3.83 0.36
C LEU A 128 -20.13 4.63 -0.59
N ASN A 129 -20.19 5.96 -0.45
CA ASN A 129 -21.05 6.81 -1.26
C ASN A 129 -20.31 7.52 -2.41
N ASN A 130 -18.97 7.56 -2.39
CA ASN A 130 -18.20 8.32 -3.38
C ASN A 130 -18.09 7.69 -4.78
N GLY A 131 -18.53 6.44 -4.94
CA GLY A 131 -18.51 5.70 -6.23
C GLY A 131 -17.12 5.37 -6.80
N THR A 132 -16.03 5.76 -6.14
CA THR A 132 -14.66 5.66 -6.71
C THR A 132 -13.70 4.82 -5.88
N THR A 133 -13.90 4.71 -4.57
CA THR A 133 -13.02 3.91 -3.70
C THR A 133 -13.26 2.42 -3.90
N ILE A 134 -12.22 1.65 -4.15
CA ILE A 134 -12.28 0.20 -4.27
C ILE A 134 -12.02 -0.46 -2.93
N GLY A 135 -11.01 0.01 -2.21
CA GLY A 135 -10.61 -0.59 -0.96
C GLY A 135 -9.98 0.39 0.01
N VAL A 136 -9.78 -0.09 1.23
CA VAL A 136 -9.26 0.68 2.34
C VAL A 136 -8.18 -0.12 3.04
N TYR A 137 -7.00 0.48 3.14
CA TYR A 137 -5.92 -0.02 3.98
C TYR A 137 -6.07 0.52 5.41
N HIS A 138 -6.08 -0.37 6.40
CA HIS A 138 -6.38 0.01 7.79
C HIS A 138 -5.13 0.34 8.65
N ASP A 139 -4.07 0.87 8.05
CA ASP A 139 -2.75 1.17 8.65
C ASP A 139 -2.75 1.82 10.06
N SER A 140 -3.73 2.68 10.31
CA SER A 140 -3.88 3.48 11.53
C SER A 140 -4.63 2.77 12.66
N GLY A 141 -4.86 1.45 12.49
CA GLY A 141 -5.62 0.63 13.43
C GLY A 141 -7.06 1.10 13.53
N SER A 142 -7.68 1.40 12.39
CA SER A 142 -9.05 1.93 12.32
C SER A 142 -10.10 0.92 12.77
N TRP A 143 -9.76 -0.37 12.80
CA TRP A 143 -10.56 -1.43 13.44
C TRP A 143 -10.57 -1.36 14.98
N ARG A 144 -9.65 -0.60 15.61
CA ARG A 144 -9.55 -0.54 17.07
C ARG A 144 -10.70 0.27 17.66
N LYS A 145 -11.43 -0.30 18.62
CA LYS A 145 -12.43 0.44 19.41
C LYS A 145 -11.73 1.48 20.30
N ARG A 146 -11.77 2.74 19.88
CA ARG A 146 -11.27 3.88 20.66
C ARG A 146 -12.31 4.28 21.73
N TRP A 147 -11.85 4.96 22.78
CA TRP A 147 -12.71 5.50 23.85
C TRP A 147 -13.46 4.48 24.71
N THR A 148 -13.07 3.20 24.64
CA THR A 148 -13.52 2.21 25.61
C THR A 148 -12.76 2.38 26.93
N LEU A 149 -13.36 1.96 28.05
CA LEU A 149 -12.67 1.95 29.35
C LEU A 149 -11.34 1.19 29.27
N THR A 150 -11.31 0.06 28.55
CA THR A 150 -10.10 -0.72 28.31
C THR A 150 -9.04 0.07 27.54
N TYR A 151 -9.43 0.75 26.46
CA TYR A 151 -8.51 1.59 25.69
C TYR A 151 -7.92 2.73 26.53
N LEU A 152 -8.76 3.40 27.33
CA LEU A 152 -8.33 4.49 28.22
C LEU A 152 -7.39 3.99 29.33
N LYS A 153 -7.72 2.85 29.97
CA LYS A 153 -6.87 2.20 30.97
C LYS A 153 -5.49 1.85 30.40
N GLU A 154 -5.42 1.25 29.21
CA GLU A 154 -4.13 0.93 28.57
C GLU A 154 -3.33 2.18 28.20
N LYS A 155 -4.00 3.25 27.73
CA LYS A 155 -3.34 4.54 27.45
C LYS A 155 -2.74 5.16 28.72
N LEU A 156 -3.49 5.17 29.82
CA LEU A 156 -3.02 5.67 31.12
C LEU A 156 -1.89 4.82 31.68
N ARG A 157 -2.00 3.48 31.58
CA ARG A 157 -0.94 2.55 32.01
C ARG A 157 0.37 2.84 31.30
N LYS A 158 0.35 3.09 29.98
CA LYS A 158 1.56 3.45 29.22
C LYS A 158 2.15 4.81 29.59
N LEU A 159 1.33 5.74 30.08
CA LEU A 159 1.79 7.06 30.55
C LEU A 159 2.38 7.01 31.96
N LEU A 160 2.04 5.99 32.76
CA LEU A 160 2.54 5.80 34.12
C LEU A 160 3.80 4.92 34.19
N ILE A 161 4.15 4.23 33.10
CA ILE A 161 5.31 3.31 33.00
C ILE A 161 6.47 3.96 32.20
N ASN A 162 6.26 5.15 31.63
CA ASN A 162 7.29 6.03 31.09
C ASN A 162 7.54 7.19 32.05
#